data_AF-A0ABD3RCE2-F1
#
_entry.id   AF-A0ABD3RCE2-F1
#
_cell.length_a   1.000
_cell.length_b   1.000
_cell.length_c   1.000
_cell.angle_alpha   90.00
_cell.angle_beta   90.00
_cell.angle_gamma   90.00
#
_symmetry.space_group_name_H-M   'P 1'
#
loop_
_entity.id
_entity.type
_entity.pdbx_description
1 polymer ?
#
loop_
_entity_poly.entity_id
_entity_poly.type
_entity_poly.pdbx_seq_one_letter_code
_entity_poly.pdbx_strand_id
1 'polypeptide(L)'
;MVEVSTLSSNSSSGSGGGGAATVASFAAGLIVGSSIATASAVLLYRSRDRDRRFRGGRRREDGEDDDDDEDDDDDDDDVGGGMESSSSSTSSSSSSTNRTLPPEIRSEMLSRNALYFSSSPPPPSSSSSSVDGGGVGGGMDGITNANVLIVGLGGVGSHAAHMLARSGVKYLRLVDFDMVTLSSLNRHAVATLSDVGHSKANVLCRHLRQICPDANMLMLDPIVRMYTGNDDEDGDMLVPPSSSSGGKGGKWDVVIDAIDDVPTKASLIAHFARSNVRVLSCMGAGGKADPTRVHISDLRSASRDPLAAAVRQRLRLLGKMEARGAGVRITNGSGISNGGWLGCIDDDARLSVVYSSEKVVAGLAGITEEQREGGMRNFGAVDGMRVRVLPVLGTMPAIMGQALAALALCELGGKPFTPVGAERVGRNVRHRLYQHLKVRERRLEDRLRPTTTSSSSSSSDPAIDDGNRTTENGTYVGPIMIDPDDVEYLMVELWKNQCALSGERLGTALELYRWDMSKPATPNNLVLMSAKSAKKFEEDYERLGDGRYGIDDAVRRRVEARLKMCVLGAEDVY
;
A
#
# COMPACT_ATOMS: atom_id res chain seq x y z
N MET A 1 61.74 8.46 -2.19
CA MET A 1 62.11 9.32 -3.34
C MET A 1 60.81 9.53 -4.13
N VAL A 2 60.10 10.65 -4.08
CA VAL A 2 60.50 12.06 -3.95
C VAL A 2 59.53 12.79 -3.00
N GLU A 3 60.09 13.74 -2.26
CA GLU A 3 59.53 14.66 -1.24
C GLU A 3 58.52 15.69 -1.79
N VAL A 4 57.46 16.04 -1.04
CA VAL A 4 57.26 17.23 -0.18
C VAL A 4 57.40 18.60 -0.87
N SER A 5 56.33 19.40 -0.85
CA SER A 5 56.41 20.85 -0.55
C SER A 5 55.04 21.42 -0.14
N THR A 6 54.90 21.64 1.16
CA THR A 6 54.06 22.70 1.75
C THR A 6 54.78 24.05 1.61
N LEU A 7 54.06 25.16 1.44
CA LEU A 7 54.39 26.44 2.08
C LEU A 7 53.23 27.45 2.00
N SER A 8 53.26 28.37 2.96
CA SER A 8 52.17 29.10 3.59
C SER A 8 52.05 30.56 3.16
N SER A 9 50.94 31.17 3.62
CA SER A 9 50.79 32.55 4.14
C SER A 9 50.97 33.76 3.21
N ASN A 10 49.93 34.57 3.04
CA ASN A 10 49.84 35.86 3.77
C ASN A 10 48.49 36.58 3.60
N SER A 11 48.16 37.31 4.67
CA SER A 11 47.04 38.21 4.93
C SER A 11 46.99 39.47 4.05
N SER A 12 45.79 40.00 3.78
CA SER A 12 45.51 41.44 3.87
C SER A 12 44.01 41.76 3.83
N SER A 13 43.67 42.78 4.60
CA SER A 13 42.39 43.42 4.90
C SER A 13 41.76 44.20 3.73
N GLY A 14 40.43 44.28 3.70
CA GLY A 14 39.70 45.27 2.88
C GLY A 14 38.21 45.32 3.23
N SER A 15 37.73 46.45 3.72
CA SER A 15 36.35 46.72 4.16
C SER A 15 35.40 47.13 3.02
N GLY A 16 34.10 46.98 3.26
CA GLY A 16 32.98 47.62 2.53
C GLY A 16 31.90 46.58 2.23
N GLY A 17 30.63 46.71 2.60
CA GLY A 17 29.82 47.87 2.95
C GLY A 17 28.56 47.85 2.06
N GLY A 18 27.37 47.73 2.68
CA GLY A 18 26.05 47.69 2.02
C GLY A 18 25.38 46.32 2.24
N GLY A 19 24.32 46.16 3.03
CA GLY A 19 23.07 46.92 3.13
C GLY A 19 21.96 45.91 2.79
N ALA A 20 21.36 45.28 3.81
CA ALA A 20 19.99 45.50 4.28
C ALA A 20 18.91 45.02 3.27
N ALA A 21 17.78 44.43 3.61
CA ALA A 21 17.20 43.85 4.81
C ALA A 21 15.83 43.38 4.31
N THR A 22 15.39 42.15 4.59
CA THR A 22 13.94 41.88 4.66
C THR A 22 13.62 40.63 5.48
N VAL A 23 12.81 40.88 6.51
CA VAL A 23 11.87 40.00 7.23
C VAL A 23 12.44 38.90 8.13
N ALA A 24 12.57 39.25 9.41
CA ALA A 24 12.44 38.33 10.52
C ALA A 24 11.05 38.55 11.18
N SER A 25 10.16 37.57 11.04
CA SER A 25 9.14 37.23 12.04
C SER A 25 8.56 35.86 11.72
N PHE A 26 8.24 35.12 12.79
CA PHE A 26 7.67 33.77 12.85
C PHE A 26 8.61 32.57 12.70
N ALA A 27 9.26 32.17 13.81
CA ALA A 27 9.66 30.78 14.03
C ALA A 27 9.83 30.45 15.53
N ALA A 28 8.74 30.41 16.27
CA ALA A 28 8.68 29.75 17.58
C ALA A 28 7.37 28.95 17.67
N GLY A 29 7.40 27.71 17.19
CA GLY A 29 6.27 26.78 17.25
C GLY A 29 6.26 25.74 16.14
N LEU A 30 7.31 24.91 15.99
CA LEU A 30 7.24 23.76 15.06
C LEU A 30 8.32 22.69 15.24
N ILE A 31 8.44 22.03 16.41
CA ILE A 31 9.10 20.70 16.48
C ILE A 31 8.42 19.80 17.53
N VAL A 32 7.10 19.60 17.43
CA VAL A 32 6.38 18.35 17.77
C VAL A 32 5.09 18.40 16.94
N GLY A 33 5.10 17.85 15.72
CA GLY A 33 3.93 17.96 14.84
C GLY A 33 4.04 17.34 13.43
N SER A 34 5.15 16.72 13.07
CA SER A 34 5.41 16.32 11.67
C SER A 34 4.76 15.00 11.21
N SER A 35 3.92 14.36 12.03
CA SER A 35 3.13 13.18 11.61
C SER A 35 1.62 13.31 11.85
N ILE A 36 1.16 14.39 12.50
CA ILE A 36 -0.28 14.66 12.73
C ILE A 36 -0.76 15.93 11.96
N ALA A 37 0.14 16.86 11.62
CA ALA A 37 -0.22 18.06 10.86
C ALA A 37 -0.46 17.82 9.36
N THR A 38 0.18 16.82 8.75
CA THR A 38 0.00 16.52 7.31
C THR A 38 -1.36 15.88 7.02
N ALA A 39 -1.94 15.16 7.98
CA ALA A 39 -3.32 14.63 7.88
C ALA A 39 -4.37 15.73 8.13
N SER A 40 -4.10 16.65 9.05
CA SER A 40 -5.04 17.73 9.41
C SER A 40 -5.09 18.85 8.36
N ALA A 41 -3.98 19.17 7.69
CA ALA A 41 -3.95 20.17 6.62
C ALA A 41 -4.67 19.69 5.34
N VAL A 42 -4.63 18.39 5.03
CA VAL A 42 -5.34 17.80 3.88
C VAL A 42 -6.85 17.69 4.13
N LEU A 43 -7.27 17.54 5.39
CA LEU A 43 -8.69 17.55 5.77
C LEU A 43 -9.27 18.98 5.86
N LEU A 44 -8.50 19.97 6.34
CA LEU A 44 -8.94 21.36 6.39
C LEU A 44 -8.95 22.05 5.02
N TYR A 45 -8.06 21.68 4.09
CA TYR A 45 -8.09 22.19 2.72
C TYR A 45 -9.29 21.63 1.92
N ARG A 46 -9.78 20.43 2.25
CA ARG A 46 -10.97 19.83 1.63
C ARG A 46 -12.31 20.30 2.22
N SER A 47 -12.30 20.89 3.41
CA SER A 47 -13.48 21.52 4.02
C SER A 47 -13.67 22.95 3.48
N ARG A 48 -12.60 23.74 3.31
CA ARG A 48 -12.69 25.12 2.79
C ARG A 48 -13.05 25.23 1.29
N ASP A 49 -12.77 24.22 0.49
CA ASP A 49 -13.14 24.20 -0.94
C ASP A 49 -14.57 23.69 -1.20
N ARG A 50 -15.22 23.13 -0.16
CA ARG A 50 -16.61 22.71 -0.18
C ARG A 50 -17.56 23.86 0.20
N ASP A 51 -17.13 24.75 1.11
CA ASP A 51 -17.90 25.94 1.50
C ASP A 51 -17.84 27.11 0.50
N ARG A 52 -16.79 27.18 -0.34
CA ARG A 52 -16.71 28.21 -1.40
C ARG A 52 -17.58 27.93 -2.63
N ARG A 53 -18.10 26.70 -2.80
CA ARG A 53 -19.05 26.37 -3.88
C ARG A 53 -20.52 26.47 -3.47
N PHE A 54 -20.81 26.76 -2.20
CA PHE A 54 -22.18 26.85 -1.68
C PHE A 54 -22.64 28.27 -1.29
N ARG A 55 -21.78 29.28 -1.43
CA ARG A 55 -22.15 30.71 -1.34
C ARG A 55 -21.55 31.49 -2.50
N GLY A 56 -22.31 31.61 -3.58
CA GLY A 56 -21.91 32.40 -4.74
C GLY A 56 -22.84 32.17 -5.93
N GLY A 57 -24.10 32.59 -5.81
CA GLY A 57 -25.07 32.47 -6.90
C GLY A 57 -26.38 33.22 -6.66
N ARG A 58 -26.36 34.54 -6.81
CA ARG A 58 -27.41 35.48 -7.26
C ARG A 58 -26.95 36.91 -6.89
N ARG A 59 -27.02 37.97 -7.70
CA ARG A 59 -27.07 38.32 -9.14
C ARG A 59 -27.16 39.86 -9.15
N ARG A 60 -26.68 40.51 -10.23
CA ARG A 60 -26.90 41.93 -10.67
C ARG A 60 -26.07 43.00 -9.97
N GLU A 61 -25.72 44.13 -10.57
CA GLU A 61 -25.45 44.67 -11.93
C GLU A 61 -25.11 46.15 -11.63
N ASP A 62 -24.22 46.75 -12.44
CA ASP A 62 -23.89 48.21 -12.48
C ASP A 62 -23.09 48.74 -11.27
N GLY A 63 -22.11 49.64 -11.35
CA GLY A 63 -21.47 50.46 -12.37
C GLY A 63 -20.59 51.49 -11.61
N GLU A 64 -19.45 51.87 -12.22
CA GLU A 64 -18.70 53.14 -12.08
C GLU A 64 -18.19 53.65 -10.70
N ASP A 65 -16.86 53.86 -10.70
CA ASP A 65 -16.10 55.07 -10.33
C ASP A 65 -15.83 55.52 -8.88
N ASP A 66 -14.56 55.97 -8.75
CA ASP A 66 -13.95 57.02 -7.91
C ASP A 66 -13.57 56.80 -6.42
N ASP A 67 -12.25 56.91 -6.22
CA ASP A 67 -11.48 57.84 -5.35
C ASP A 67 -11.67 57.92 -3.82
N ASP A 68 -10.49 57.86 -3.18
CA ASP A 68 -9.95 58.74 -2.13
C ASP A 68 -10.48 58.79 -0.68
N ASP A 69 -9.48 59.10 0.18
CA ASP A 69 -9.51 59.77 1.50
C ASP A 69 -9.94 58.95 2.74
N GLU A 70 -9.01 58.67 3.66
CA GLU A 70 -8.45 59.53 4.74
C GLU A 70 -9.29 59.43 6.03
N ASP A 71 -8.60 58.91 7.05
CA ASP A 71 -8.48 59.41 8.42
C ASP A 71 -9.66 59.52 9.40
N ASP A 72 -9.22 59.49 10.68
CA ASP A 72 -9.88 59.88 11.93
C ASP A 72 -10.92 58.91 12.53
N ASP A 73 -11.00 58.66 13.83
CA ASP A 73 -10.16 58.98 15.00
C ASP A 73 -10.82 58.25 16.20
N ASP A 74 -10.06 58.18 17.31
CA ASP A 74 -10.51 58.18 18.71
C ASP A 74 -11.39 57.02 19.26
N ASP A 75 -10.86 56.32 20.26
CA ASP A 75 -11.14 56.72 21.66
C ASP A 75 -10.39 55.85 22.67
N ASP A 76 -10.03 56.55 23.75
CA ASP A 76 -9.20 56.23 24.90
C ASP A 76 -9.62 55.02 25.75
N ASP A 77 -8.65 54.41 26.45
CA ASP A 77 -8.62 54.51 27.92
C ASP A 77 -7.31 53.96 28.53
N ASP A 78 -6.66 54.88 29.24
CA ASP A 78 -5.50 54.76 30.12
C ASP A 78 -5.82 53.98 31.41
N VAL A 79 -4.81 53.39 32.06
CA VAL A 79 -4.45 53.57 33.48
C VAL A 79 -3.22 52.69 33.79
N GLY A 80 -2.05 53.33 33.69
CA GLY A 80 -1.12 53.54 34.80
C GLY A 80 -0.59 52.37 35.66
N GLY A 81 0.75 52.28 35.74
CA GLY A 81 1.42 52.12 37.03
C GLY A 81 2.74 51.33 37.05
N GLY A 82 3.87 52.04 37.16
CA GLY A 82 5.03 51.57 37.93
C GLY A 82 6.33 51.32 37.17
N MET A 83 7.06 52.40 36.88
CA MET A 83 8.52 52.37 36.73
C MET A 83 9.18 51.92 38.03
N GLU A 84 10.22 51.08 37.94
CA GLU A 84 11.50 51.42 38.56
C GLU A 84 12.65 50.65 37.91
N SER A 85 13.60 51.45 37.44
CA SER A 85 14.85 51.08 36.79
C SER A 85 15.93 50.78 37.80
N SER A 86 16.74 49.75 37.57
CA SER A 86 18.15 49.79 37.99
C SER A 86 18.99 48.83 37.15
N SER A 87 19.78 49.44 36.27
CA SER A 87 20.90 48.89 35.53
C SER A 87 22.09 48.55 36.44
N SER A 88 22.76 47.42 36.20
CA SER A 88 24.21 47.29 36.39
C SER A 88 24.80 46.07 35.66
N SER A 89 25.32 46.36 34.46
CA SER A 89 26.60 45.94 33.86
C SER A 89 27.39 44.70 34.36
N THR A 90 27.89 43.97 33.34
CA THR A 90 29.20 43.23 33.22
C THR A 90 29.38 41.95 34.04
N SER A 91 29.93 40.82 33.56
CA SER A 91 30.80 40.54 32.41
C SER A 91 30.83 39.02 32.08
N SER A 92 31.11 38.72 30.80
CA SER A 92 31.89 37.56 30.30
C SER A 92 31.55 36.13 30.75
N SER A 93 31.04 35.32 29.81
CA SER A 93 31.81 34.19 29.26
C SER A 93 31.07 33.54 28.10
N SER A 94 31.72 33.53 26.94
CA SER A 94 31.38 32.70 25.80
C SER A 94 31.45 31.21 26.17
N SER A 95 30.37 30.47 25.96
CA SER A 95 30.50 29.09 25.48
C SER A 95 29.28 28.77 24.61
N SER A 96 29.56 28.29 23.41
CA SER A 96 28.59 27.72 22.49
C SER A 96 27.97 26.48 23.14
N THR A 97 26.89 26.64 23.89
CA THR A 97 26.17 25.49 24.44
C THR A 97 25.34 24.88 23.32
N ASN A 98 25.83 23.77 22.78
CA ASN A 98 25.02 22.73 22.16
C ASN A 98 23.68 22.66 22.90
N ARG A 99 22.56 22.89 22.21
CA ARG A 99 21.21 22.76 22.79
C ARG A 99 20.92 21.28 23.06
N THR A 100 21.55 20.71 24.06
CA THR A 100 21.23 19.39 24.59
C THR A 100 20.33 19.58 25.80
N LEU A 101 19.26 18.78 25.89
CA LEU A 101 18.40 18.75 27.08
C LEU A 101 19.27 18.51 28.34
N PRO A 102 18.90 19.13 29.48
CA PRO A 102 19.52 18.82 30.77
C PRO A 102 19.57 17.30 31.00
N PRO A 103 20.69 16.75 31.53
CA PRO A 103 20.86 15.32 31.76
C PRO A 103 19.71 14.69 32.55
N GLU A 104 19.10 15.43 33.46
CA GLU A 104 17.99 15.01 34.32
C GLU A 104 16.71 14.80 33.50
N ILE A 105 16.36 15.75 32.62
CA ILE A 105 15.20 15.65 31.72
C ILE A 105 15.44 14.54 30.69
N ARG A 106 16.67 14.44 30.17
CA ARG A 106 17.05 13.36 29.25
C ARG A 106 16.94 11.99 29.94
N SER A 107 17.41 11.89 31.19
CA SER A 107 17.31 10.67 32.00
C SER A 107 15.86 10.33 32.32
N GLU A 108 15.04 11.32 32.67
CA GLU A 108 13.60 11.14 32.90
C GLU A 108 12.89 10.63 31.63
N MET A 109 13.14 11.26 30.48
CA MET A 109 12.59 10.83 29.19
C MET A 109 13.00 9.40 28.81
N LEU A 110 14.26 9.03 29.06
CA LEU A 110 14.75 7.66 28.85
C LEU A 110 14.17 6.66 29.87
N SER A 111 13.84 7.10 31.09
CA SER A 111 13.22 6.27 32.13
C SER A 111 11.72 6.00 31.89
N ARG A 112 11.03 6.85 31.11
CA ARG A 112 9.61 6.69 30.76
C ARG A 112 9.30 5.51 29.83
N ASN A 113 10.31 4.79 29.34
CA ASN A 113 10.12 3.54 28.61
C ASN A 113 9.31 2.51 29.43
N ALA A 114 9.44 2.52 30.76
CA ALA A 114 8.66 1.63 31.62
C ALA A 114 7.14 1.78 31.44
N LEU A 115 6.62 2.96 31.09
CA LEU A 115 5.17 3.19 30.90
C LEU A 115 4.61 2.55 29.62
N TYR A 116 5.44 2.33 28.59
CA TYR A 116 5.01 1.72 27.33
C TYR A 116 5.23 0.20 27.29
N PHE A 117 6.14 -0.30 28.14
CA PHE A 117 6.55 -1.71 28.17
C PHE A 117 6.27 -2.40 29.52
N SER A 118 5.61 -1.74 30.49
CA SER A 118 5.23 -2.38 31.75
C SER A 118 4.15 -3.43 31.52
N SER A 119 4.41 -4.62 32.03
CA SER A 119 3.63 -5.86 31.91
C SER A 119 2.27 -5.87 32.63
N SER A 120 1.71 -4.71 32.97
CA SER A 120 0.39 -4.66 33.61
C SER A 120 -0.66 -4.38 32.54
N PRO A 121 -1.45 -5.40 32.11
CA PRO A 121 -2.60 -5.14 31.27
C PRO A 121 -3.53 -4.15 31.99
N PRO A 122 -4.18 -3.23 31.26
CA PRO A 122 -5.23 -2.40 31.86
C PRO A 122 -6.31 -3.31 32.46
N PRO A 123 -6.91 -2.94 33.59
CA PRO A 123 -7.97 -3.74 34.20
C PRO A 123 -9.10 -3.96 33.18
N PRO A 124 -9.68 -5.17 33.12
CA PRO A 124 -10.70 -5.46 32.12
C PRO A 124 -11.88 -4.51 32.31
N SER A 125 -12.17 -3.71 31.29
CA SER A 125 -13.44 -3.01 31.20
C SER A 125 -14.52 -4.07 30.97
N SER A 126 -15.44 -4.13 31.90
CA SER A 126 -16.55 -5.07 31.94
C SER A 126 -17.57 -4.75 30.83
N SER A 127 -17.29 -5.15 29.59
CA SER A 127 -18.29 -5.44 28.54
C SER A 127 -17.63 -5.77 27.21
N SER A 128 -17.39 -7.04 26.92
CA SER A 128 -17.70 -7.58 25.58
C SER A 128 -17.70 -9.11 25.62
N SER A 129 -18.77 -9.63 25.05
CA SER A 129 -19.12 -11.03 24.92
C SER A 129 -18.03 -11.86 24.23
N SER A 130 -17.73 -12.98 24.87
CA SER A 130 -17.01 -14.14 24.36
C SER A 130 -17.39 -14.51 22.92
N VAL A 131 -16.41 -14.42 22.01
CA VAL A 131 -16.34 -15.31 20.85
C VAL A 131 -15.08 -16.15 21.03
N ASP A 132 -15.31 -17.44 21.16
CA ASP A 132 -14.33 -18.49 21.39
C ASP A 132 -13.50 -18.72 20.12
N GLY A 133 -12.17 -18.61 20.23
CA GLY A 133 -11.24 -18.67 19.10
C GLY A 133 -9.79 -18.47 19.53
N GLY A 134 -9.20 -19.48 20.18
CA GLY A 134 -7.75 -19.70 20.30
C GLY A 134 -6.85 -18.45 20.42
N GLY A 135 -6.93 -17.76 21.56
CA GLY A 135 -6.31 -16.47 21.83
C GLY A 135 -4.85 -16.33 21.36
N VAL A 136 -4.63 -15.45 20.40
CA VAL A 136 -3.35 -14.77 20.17
C VAL A 136 -3.36 -13.53 21.07
N GLY A 137 -2.31 -13.31 21.86
CA GLY A 137 -2.14 -12.04 22.58
C GLY A 137 -2.04 -10.91 21.56
N GLY A 138 -3.15 -10.23 21.30
CA GLY A 138 -3.21 -9.11 20.35
C GLY A 138 -2.57 -7.85 20.93
N GLY A 139 -2.31 -6.86 20.09
CA GLY A 139 -1.67 -5.60 20.48
C GLY A 139 -0.16 -5.71 20.65
N MET A 140 0.38 -5.03 21.64
CA MET A 140 1.84 -4.92 21.84
C MET A 140 2.48 -6.26 22.15
N ASP A 141 1.80 -7.12 22.94
CA ASP A 141 2.32 -8.44 23.32
C ASP A 141 2.59 -9.32 22.09
N GLY A 142 1.71 -9.27 21.08
CA GLY A 142 1.89 -10.00 19.82
C GLY A 142 3.09 -9.51 19.03
N ILE A 143 3.36 -8.19 19.06
CA ILE A 143 4.52 -7.58 18.40
C ILE A 143 5.81 -7.93 19.16
N THR A 144 5.84 -7.78 20.48
CA THR A 144 7.05 -7.98 21.31
C THR A 144 7.45 -9.44 21.48
N ASN A 145 6.57 -10.37 21.16
CA ASN A 145 6.88 -11.81 21.21
C ASN A 145 7.10 -12.44 19.83
N ALA A 146 7.04 -11.63 18.76
CA ALA A 146 7.14 -12.10 17.40
C ALA A 146 8.58 -12.46 16.99
N ASN A 147 8.68 -13.52 16.18
CA ASN A 147 9.87 -13.91 15.43
C ASN A 147 9.67 -13.59 13.94
N VAL A 148 10.46 -12.67 13.42
CA VAL A 148 10.39 -12.26 12.01
C VAL A 148 11.68 -12.60 11.28
N LEU A 149 11.54 -13.27 10.13
CA LEU A 149 12.61 -13.52 9.19
C LEU A 149 12.56 -12.48 8.06
N ILE A 150 13.70 -11.87 7.74
CA ILE A 150 13.82 -10.92 6.63
C ILE A 150 14.94 -11.38 5.72
N VAL A 151 14.62 -11.66 4.46
CA VAL A 151 15.58 -12.12 3.44
C VAL A 151 15.76 -11.05 2.37
N GLY A 152 17.00 -10.60 2.19
CA GLY A 152 17.38 -9.44 1.38
C GLY A 152 17.31 -8.15 2.21
N LEU A 153 18.44 -7.49 2.39
CA LEU A 153 18.62 -6.29 3.21
C LEU A 153 19.11 -5.11 2.37
N GLY A 154 18.69 -5.07 1.10
CA GLY A 154 18.82 -3.91 0.22
C GLY A 154 17.90 -2.75 0.63
N GLY A 155 17.48 -1.94 -0.35
CA GLY A 155 16.67 -0.74 -0.06
C GLY A 155 15.29 -1.02 0.54
N VAL A 156 14.72 -2.22 0.33
CA VAL A 156 13.41 -2.59 0.88
C VAL A 156 13.56 -3.22 2.27
N GLY A 157 14.28 -4.34 2.36
CA GLY A 157 14.37 -5.11 3.61
C GLY A 157 15.06 -4.36 4.74
N SER A 158 16.05 -3.49 4.45
CA SER A 158 16.66 -2.65 5.48
C SER A 158 15.66 -1.67 6.10
N HIS A 159 14.76 -1.09 5.30
CA HIS A 159 13.70 -0.20 5.80
C HIS A 159 12.64 -0.98 6.59
N ALA A 160 12.26 -2.17 6.12
CA ALA A 160 11.31 -3.02 6.85
C ALA A 160 11.87 -3.41 8.23
N ALA A 161 13.09 -3.93 8.28
CA ALA A 161 13.78 -4.29 9.52
C ALA A 161 13.91 -3.11 10.50
N HIS A 162 14.27 -1.93 9.97
CA HIS A 162 14.39 -0.70 10.76
C HIS A 162 13.09 -0.31 11.45
N MET A 163 11.95 -0.42 10.75
CA MET A 163 10.65 -0.10 11.35
C MET A 163 10.17 -1.16 12.32
N LEU A 164 10.39 -2.44 12.02
CA LEU A 164 10.02 -3.52 12.93
C LEU A 164 10.77 -3.42 14.26
N ALA A 165 12.08 -3.17 14.20
CA ALA A 165 12.89 -2.96 15.40
C ALA A 165 12.40 -1.75 16.22
N ARG A 166 12.07 -0.63 15.55
CA ARG A 166 11.52 0.56 16.22
C ARG A 166 10.15 0.33 16.83
N SER A 167 9.39 -0.61 16.30
CA SER A 167 8.01 -0.91 16.73
C SER A 167 7.96 -1.97 17.83
N GLY A 168 9.12 -2.45 18.29
CA GLY A 168 9.21 -3.39 19.40
C GLY A 168 9.18 -4.87 19.00
N VAL A 169 9.37 -5.21 17.72
CA VAL A 169 9.56 -6.62 17.33
C VAL A 169 10.85 -7.12 17.96
N LYS A 170 10.72 -8.12 18.83
CA LYS A 170 11.84 -8.58 19.65
C LYS A 170 12.85 -9.40 18.91
N TYR A 171 12.45 -10.29 18.01
CA TYR A 171 13.39 -11.17 17.32
C TYR A 171 13.37 -10.93 15.80
N LEU A 172 14.52 -10.52 15.26
CA LEU A 172 14.74 -10.35 13.83
C LEU A 172 15.92 -11.21 13.36
N ARG A 173 15.65 -12.16 12.46
CA ARG A 173 16.70 -12.79 11.65
C ARG A 173 16.85 -12.03 10.34
N LEU A 174 18.08 -11.62 10.05
CA LEU A 174 18.42 -10.71 8.95
C LEU A 174 19.39 -11.42 8.00
N VAL A 175 18.90 -11.85 6.83
CA VAL A 175 19.66 -12.66 5.86
C VAL A 175 20.03 -11.82 4.64
N ASP A 176 21.32 -11.59 4.42
CA ASP A 176 21.86 -10.99 3.19
C ASP A 176 23.36 -11.30 3.06
N PHE A 177 23.79 -11.71 1.87
CA PHE A 177 25.19 -11.99 1.57
C PHE A 177 25.97 -10.77 1.07
N ASP A 178 25.27 -9.74 0.61
CA ASP A 178 25.89 -8.57 -0.01
C ASP A 178 26.62 -7.70 1.01
N MET A 179 27.61 -6.98 0.48
CA MET A 179 28.26 -5.87 1.14
C MET A 179 27.56 -4.54 0.83
N VAL A 180 27.68 -3.58 1.72
CA VAL A 180 27.33 -2.19 1.45
C VAL A 180 28.29 -1.65 0.40
N THR A 181 27.74 -1.10 -0.67
CA THR A 181 28.48 -0.41 -1.73
C THR A 181 28.16 1.08 -1.74
N LEU A 182 28.95 1.90 -2.44
CA LEU A 182 28.60 3.32 -2.65
C LEU A 182 27.20 3.47 -3.27
N SER A 183 26.85 2.59 -4.20
CA SER A 183 25.53 2.59 -4.83
C SER A 183 24.42 2.13 -3.88
N SER A 184 24.73 1.53 -2.73
CA SER A 184 23.74 1.17 -1.71
C SER A 184 23.26 2.39 -0.91
N LEU A 185 24.11 3.42 -0.75
CA LEU A 185 23.87 4.57 0.12
C LEU A 185 22.66 5.42 -0.30
N ASN A 186 22.24 5.35 -1.56
CA ASN A 186 21.08 6.10 -2.03
C ASN A 186 19.74 5.51 -1.57
N ARG A 187 19.72 4.30 -1.01
CA ARG A 187 18.47 3.57 -0.70
C ARG A 187 18.51 2.64 0.50
N HIS A 188 19.67 2.29 1.05
CA HIS A 188 19.74 1.48 2.27
C HIS A 188 19.34 2.33 3.48
N ALA A 189 18.53 1.80 4.39
CA ALA A 189 17.87 2.59 5.43
C ALA A 189 18.81 3.32 6.39
N VAL A 190 19.94 2.69 6.72
CA VAL A 190 20.85 3.16 7.79
C VAL A 190 22.32 3.24 7.39
N ALA A 191 22.68 2.77 6.19
CA ALA A 191 24.09 2.64 5.84
C ALA A 191 24.69 4.02 5.54
N THR A 192 25.93 4.20 5.97
CA THR A 192 26.69 5.45 5.81
C THR A 192 27.97 5.21 5.00
N LEU A 193 28.69 6.27 4.66
CA LEU A 193 29.95 6.15 3.90
C LEU A 193 30.97 5.24 4.59
N SER A 194 31.03 5.25 5.93
CA SER A 194 31.94 4.37 6.69
C SER A 194 31.53 2.90 6.67
N ASP A 195 30.30 2.58 6.26
CA ASP A 195 29.82 1.21 6.18
C ASP A 195 30.18 0.52 4.86
N VAL A 196 30.64 1.27 3.85
CA VAL A 196 31.03 0.71 2.55
C VAL A 196 32.09 -0.38 2.73
N GLY A 197 31.90 -1.52 2.06
CA GLY A 197 32.75 -2.71 2.16
C GLY A 197 32.39 -3.67 3.29
N HIS A 198 31.41 -3.33 4.15
CA HIS A 198 30.95 -4.21 5.22
C HIS A 198 29.64 -4.91 4.86
N SER A 199 29.38 -6.08 5.45
CA SER A 199 28.14 -6.83 5.22
C SER A 199 26.91 -6.02 5.57
N LYS A 200 25.90 -5.99 4.69
CA LYS A 200 24.62 -5.31 4.93
C LYS A 200 23.94 -5.80 6.21
N ALA A 201 23.94 -7.11 6.45
CA ALA A 201 23.34 -7.70 7.65
C ALA A 201 24.01 -7.21 8.93
N ASN A 202 25.34 -7.23 8.99
CA ASN A 202 26.08 -6.76 10.16
C ASN A 202 25.98 -5.26 10.37
N VAL A 203 26.03 -4.47 9.28
CA VAL A 203 25.85 -3.01 9.32
C VAL A 203 24.47 -2.68 9.88
N LEU A 204 23.42 -3.29 9.34
CA LEU A 204 22.06 -3.08 9.81
C LEU A 204 21.95 -3.43 11.30
N CYS A 205 22.44 -4.59 11.73
CA CYS A 205 22.45 -4.96 13.15
C CYS A 205 23.14 -3.93 14.04
N ARG A 206 24.31 -3.42 13.61
CA ARG A 206 25.06 -2.40 14.36
C ARG A 206 24.24 -1.14 14.57
N HIS A 207 23.60 -0.65 13.51
CA HIS A 207 22.76 0.55 13.57
C HIS A 207 21.46 0.30 14.36
N LEU A 208 20.85 -0.88 14.25
CA LEU A 208 19.66 -1.21 15.04
C LEU A 208 19.95 -1.28 16.55
N ARG A 209 21.13 -1.76 16.97
CA ARG A 209 21.55 -1.74 18.38
C ARG A 209 21.75 -0.33 18.93
N GLN A 210 22.05 0.66 18.08
CA GLN A 210 22.09 2.05 18.51
C GLN A 210 20.69 2.63 18.74
N ILE A 211 19.67 2.06 18.09
CA ILE A 211 18.27 2.46 18.24
C ILE A 211 17.64 1.77 19.46
N CYS A 212 17.85 0.47 19.60
CA CYS A 212 17.42 -0.33 20.76
C CYS A 212 18.61 -1.11 21.31
N PRO A 213 19.30 -0.58 22.35
CA PRO A 213 20.49 -1.21 22.90
C PRO A 213 20.18 -2.38 23.85
N ASP A 214 18.95 -2.51 24.34
CA ASP A 214 18.56 -3.61 25.23
C ASP A 214 18.38 -4.90 24.43
N ALA A 215 19.34 -5.82 24.58
CA ALA A 215 19.32 -7.12 23.92
C ALA A 215 18.17 -8.02 24.37
N ASN A 216 17.53 -7.74 25.51
CA ASN A 216 16.31 -8.45 25.94
C ASN A 216 15.06 -7.98 25.19
N MET A 217 15.11 -6.76 24.63
CA MET A 217 14.02 -6.15 23.85
C MET A 217 14.24 -6.26 22.34
N LEU A 218 15.49 -6.37 21.87
CA LEU A 218 15.81 -6.56 20.46
C LEU A 218 16.96 -7.57 20.28
N MET A 219 16.58 -8.79 19.94
CA MET A 219 17.44 -9.89 19.53
C MET A 219 17.62 -9.85 18.01
N LEU A 220 18.88 -9.71 17.58
CA LEU A 220 19.26 -9.61 16.17
C LEU A 220 20.17 -10.78 15.79
N ASP A 221 19.77 -11.50 14.74
CA ASP A 221 20.48 -12.68 14.23
C ASP A 221 20.87 -12.47 12.75
N PRO A 222 22.05 -11.89 12.49
CA PRO A 222 22.53 -11.66 11.13
C PRO A 222 23.08 -12.94 10.49
N ILE A 223 22.59 -13.29 9.30
CA ILE A 223 23.11 -14.38 8.47
C ILE A 223 23.72 -13.79 7.21
N VAL A 224 25.06 -13.82 7.13
CA VAL A 224 25.82 -13.33 5.97
C VAL A 224 26.04 -14.45 4.96
N ARG A 225 24.95 -14.99 4.43
CA ARG A 225 24.94 -16.06 3.42
C ARG A 225 23.84 -15.80 2.40
N MET A 226 24.06 -16.32 1.19
CA MET A 226 23.07 -16.25 0.12
C MET A 226 22.07 -17.38 0.33
N TYR A 227 20.79 -17.07 0.25
CA TYR A 227 19.78 -18.12 0.04
C TYR A 227 19.85 -18.54 -1.42
N THR A 228 20.08 -19.81 -1.69
CA THR A 228 20.23 -20.38 -3.04
C THR A 228 18.96 -21.11 -3.50
N GLY A 229 18.04 -21.40 -2.57
CA GLY A 229 16.86 -22.20 -2.85
C GLY A 229 17.09 -23.71 -2.70
N ASN A 230 18.26 -24.11 -2.18
CA ASN A 230 18.61 -25.48 -1.87
C ASN A 230 18.42 -25.73 -0.36
N ASP A 231 17.33 -26.42 0.01
CA ASP A 231 16.98 -26.65 1.41
C ASP A 231 18.07 -27.45 2.18
N ASP A 232 18.87 -28.28 1.50
CA ASP A 232 19.95 -29.04 2.14
C ASP A 232 21.13 -28.14 2.56
N GLU A 233 21.41 -27.08 1.80
CA GLU A 233 22.51 -26.14 2.05
C GLU A 233 22.07 -24.95 2.91
N ASP A 234 20.81 -24.53 2.74
CA ASP A 234 20.29 -23.29 3.30
C ASP A 234 19.30 -23.48 4.44
N GLY A 235 18.80 -24.71 4.66
CA GLY A 235 17.64 -24.95 5.53
C GLY A 235 17.80 -24.40 6.95
N ASP A 236 19.02 -24.38 7.48
CA ASP A 236 19.33 -23.84 8.81
C ASP A 236 18.98 -22.34 8.95
N MET A 237 19.12 -21.56 7.86
CA MET A 237 18.76 -20.13 7.86
C MET A 237 17.25 -19.92 7.91
N LEU A 238 16.47 -20.88 7.41
CA LEU A 238 15.00 -20.84 7.33
C LEU A 238 14.31 -21.41 8.57
N VAL A 239 15.05 -22.02 9.51
CA VAL A 239 14.51 -22.57 10.76
C VAL A 239 14.65 -21.55 11.89
N PRO A 240 13.57 -21.16 12.58
CA PRO A 240 13.67 -20.24 13.72
C PRO A 240 14.47 -20.87 14.87
N PRO A 241 15.17 -20.06 15.70
CA PRO A 241 16.00 -20.60 16.77
C PRO A 241 15.16 -21.33 17.82
N SER A 242 15.67 -22.44 18.33
CA SER A 242 15.02 -23.25 19.39
C SER A 242 14.80 -22.46 20.69
N SER A 243 15.54 -21.37 20.90
CA SER A 243 15.50 -20.50 22.08
C SER A 243 14.54 -19.30 21.95
N SER A 244 13.75 -19.22 20.87
CA SER A 244 12.75 -18.16 20.67
C SER A 244 11.63 -18.29 21.71
N SER A 245 11.79 -17.56 22.80
CA SER A 245 11.05 -17.72 24.06
C SER A 245 9.66 -17.07 24.09
N GLY A 246 9.08 -16.70 22.94
CA GLY A 246 7.84 -15.89 22.89
C GLY A 246 6.71 -16.39 21.98
N GLY A 247 6.97 -17.28 21.02
CA GLY A 247 6.00 -17.61 19.96
C GLY A 247 5.87 -19.11 19.72
N LYS A 248 4.64 -19.56 19.50
CA LYS A 248 4.20 -20.96 19.34
C LYS A 248 5.19 -21.85 18.55
N GLY A 249 5.83 -22.79 19.25
CA GLY A 249 6.24 -24.08 18.67
C GLY A 249 7.20 -24.06 17.47
N GLY A 250 8.22 -23.19 17.46
CA GLY A 250 9.32 -23.29 16.49
C GLY A 250 8.94 -22.92 15.05
N LYS A 251 8.04 -21.95 14.85
CA LYS A 251 7.70 -21.37 13.54
C LYS A 251 7.96 -19.86 13.52
N TRP A 252 8.17 -19.31 12.32
CA TRP A 252 8.16 -17.86 12.11
C TRP A 252 6.73 -17.33 12.16
N ASP A 253 6.54 -16.17 12.79
CA ASP A 253 5.25 -15.49 12.81
C ASP A 253 4.99 -14.78 11.48
N VAL A 254 6.02 -14.14 10.91
CA VAL A 254 5.99 -13.51 9.59
C VAL A 254 7.35 -13.66 8.90
N VAL A 255 7.33 -13.91 7.59
CA VAL A 255 8.50 -13.85 6.72
C VAL A 255 8.38 -12.67 5.77
N ILE A 256 9.41 -11.83 5.70
CA ILE A 256 9.52 -10.73 4.75
C ILE A 256 10.54 -11.08 3.68
N ASP A 257 10.08 -11.10 2.43
CA ASP A 257 10.89 -11.39 1.25
C ASP A 257 11.16 -10.11 0.46
N ALA A 258 12.42 -9.69 0.46
CA ALA A 258 12.93 -8.53 -0.26
C ALA A 258 14.07 -8.91 -1.24
N ILE A 259 14.11 -10.18 -1.68
CA ILE A 259 15.02 -10.67 -2.73
C ILE A 259 14.67 -10.01 -4.07
N ASP A 260 15.64 -9.81 -4.96
CA ASP A 260 15.43 -9.27 -6.31
C ASP A 260 15.60 -10.34 -7.43
N ASP A 261 16.26 -11.46 -7.13
CA ASP A 261 16.38 -12.62 -8.00
C ASP A 261 15.11 -13.49 -8.05
N VAL A 262 14.62 -13.79 -9.26
CA VAL A 262 13.35 -14.50 -9.47
C VAL A 262 13.38 -15.96 -9.00
N PRO A 263 14.34 -16.81 -9.43
CA PRO A 263 14.44 -18.19 -8.95
C PRO A 263 14.46 -18.30 -7.43
N THR A 264 15.35 -17.53 -6.79
CA THR A 264 15.58 -17.57 -5.34
C THR A 264 14.33 -17.10 -4.58
N LYS A 265 13.74 -15.98 -5.02
CA LYS A 265 12.47 -15.46 -4.47
C LYS A 265 11.34 -16.50 -4.55
N ALA A 266 11.16 -17.11 -5.72
CA ALA A 266 10.10 -18.08 -5.90
C ALA A 266 10.32 -19.35 -5.06
N SER A 267 11.57 -19.77 -4.87
CA SER A 267 11.90 -20.89 -3.97
C SER A 267 11.52 -20.58 -2.52
N LEU A 268 11.88 -19.38 -2.04
CA LEU A 268 11.57 -18.93 -0.68
C LEU A 268 10.06 -18.90 -0.42
N ILE A 269 9.31 -18.29 -1.35
CA ILE A 269 7.84 -18.23 -1.28
C ILE A 269 7.26 -19.65 -1.27
N ALA A 270 7.75 -20.55 -2.13
CA ALA A 270 7.26 -21.91 -2.20
C ALA A 270 7.55 -22.70 -0.91
N HIS A 271 8.76 -22.55 -0.34
CA HIS A 271 9.14 -23.19 0.93
C HIS A 271 8.15 -22.83 2.05
N PHE A 272 7.90 -21.54 2.27
CA PHE A 272 6.98 -21.10 3.34
C PHE A 272 5.51 -21.31 3.01
N ALA A 273 5.13 -21.29 1.73
CA ALA A 273 3.78 -21.68 1.32
C ALA A 273 3.50 -23.15 1.69
N ARG A 274 4.46 -24.07 1.53
CA ARG A 274 4.31 -25.49 1.90
C ARG A 274 4.12 -25.69 3.40
N SER A 275 4.83 -24.94 4.23
CA SER A 275 4.72 -25.00 5.70
C SER A 275 3.60 -24.13 6.29
N ASN A 276 2.82 -23.47 5.42
CA ASN A 276 1.74 -22.55 5.75
C ASN A 276 2.19 -21.40 6.69
N VAL A 277 3.39 -20.87 6.43
CA VAL A 277 3.94 -19.69 7.10
C VAL A 277 3.59 -18.44 6.28
N ARG A 278 3.24 -17.37 6.97
CA ARG A 278 2.85 -16.10 6.39
C ARG A 278 4.04 -15.43 5.67
N VAL A 279 3.87 -15.09 4.38
CA VAL A 279 4.89 -14.39 3.59
C VAL A 279 4.40 -13.03 3.12
N LEU A 280 5.20 -11.99 3.36
CA LEU A 280 5.04 -10.64 2.83
C LEU A 280 6.19 -10.36 1.85
N SER A 281 5.90 -10.23 0.57
CA SER A 281 6.93 -10.15 -0.48
C SER A 281 6.91 -8.82 -1.22
N CYS A 282 8.08 -8.22 -1.46
CA CYS A 282 8.22 -7.06 -2.32
C CYS A 282 8.45 -7.45 -3.78
N MET A 283 7.75 -6.77 -4.68
CA MET A 283 7.96 -6.84 -6.13
C MET A 283 8.89 -5.71 -6.61
N GLY A 284 8.87 -5.39 -7.91
CA GLY A 284 9.88 -4.51 -8.52
C GLY A 284 9.72 -3.03 -8.15
N ALA A 285 10.71 -2.47 -7.44
CA ALA A 285 10.81 -1.03 -7.16
C ALA A 285 11.59 -0.24 -8.23
N GLY A 286 12.38 -0.92 -9.07
CA GLY A 286 13.30 -0.28 -10.01
C GLY A 286 12.62 0.40 -11.19
N GLY A 287 13.16 1.56 -11.59
CA GLY A 287 12.67 2.38 -12.70
C GLY A 287 11.28 2.97 -12.48
N LYS A 288 10.87 3.17 -11.23
CA LYS A 288 9.60 3.75 -10.78
C LYS A 288 9.88 4.96 -9.88
N ALA A 289 8.96 5.91 -9.83
CA ALA A 289 9.12 7.17 -9.10
C ALA A 289 7.88 7.64 -8.34
N ASP A 290 6.69 7.11 -8.64
CA ASP A 290 5.42 7.54 -8.07
C ASP A 290 5.02 6.65 -6.87
N PRO A 291 5.24 7.11 -5.63
CA PRO A 291 4.90 6.34 -4.44
C PRO A 291 3.39 6.21 -4.21
N THR A 292 2.57 7.07 -4.82
CA THR A 292 1.10 7.01 -4.68
C THR A 292 0.50 5.81 -5.41
N ARG A 293 1.33 5.11 -6.20
CA ARG A 293 0.95 3.92 -6.96
C ARG A 293 1.48 2.63 -6.37
N VAL A 294 1.93 2.65 -5.12
CA VAL A 294 2.23 1.43 -4.36
C VAL A 294 0.91 0.79 -3.91
N HIS A 295 0.77 -0.50 -4.18
CA HIS A 295 -0.40 -1.33 -3.87
C HIS A 295 0.04 -2.53 -3.06
N ILE A 296 -0.91 -3.07 -2.31
CA ILE A 296 -0.75 -4.34 -1.59
C ILE A 296 -1.88 -5.26 -2.05
N SER A 297 -1.58 -6.51 -2.39
CA SER A 297 -2.58 -7.48 -2.86
C SER A 297 -2.07 -8.92 -2.78
N ASP A 298 -2.85 -9.89 -3.23
CA ASP A 298 -2.35 -11.21 -3.61
C ASP A 298 -1.41 -11.12 -4.83
N LEU A 299 -0.60 -12.15 -5.07
CA LEU A 299 0.36 -12.15 -6.16
C LEU A 299 -0.32 -12.17 -7.55
N ARG A 300 -1.50 -12.80 -7.72
CA ARG A 300 -2.23 -12.80 -9.00
C ARG A 300 -2.72 -11.41 -9.39
N SER A 301 -3.09 -10.58 -8.42
CA SER A 301 -3.50 -9.19 -8.60
C SER A 301 -2.40 -8.27 -9.11
N ALA A 302 -1.15 -8.54 -8.73
CA ALA A 302 -0.03 -7.65 -9.04
C ALA A 302 0.14 -7.44 -10.56
N SER A 303 -0.17 -6.23 -11.01
CA SER A 303 -0.19 -5.83 -12.41
C SER A 303 0.95 -4.86 -12.73
N ARG A 304 1.33 -4.80 -14.02
CA ARG A 304 2.39 -3.92 -14.54
C ARG A 304 3.74 -4.05 -13.83
N ASP A 305 3.96 -5.19 -13.19
CA ASP A 305 5.19 -5.51 -12.47
C ASP A 305 5.85 -6.75 -13.10
N PRO A 306 6.98 -6.58 -13.82
CA PRO A 306 7.69 -7.69 -14.45
C PRO A 306 8.19 -8.73 -13.46
N LEU A 307 8.62 -8.31 -12.26
CA LEU A 307 9.09 -9.22 -11.22
C LEU A 307 7.92 -10.08 -10.72
N ALA A 308 6.77 -9.48 -10.45
CA ALA A 308 5.57 -10.23 -10.07
C ALA A 308 5.13 -11.24 -11.14
N ALA A 309 5.17 -10.84 -12.42
CA ALA A 309 4.85 -11.73 -13.54
C ALA A 309 5.81 -12.93 -13.62
N ALA A 310 7.11 -12.69 -13.48
CA ALA A 310 8.14 -13.72 -13.52
C ALA A 310 8.03 -14.69 -12.33
N VAL A 311 7.82 -14.16 -11.11
CA VAL A 311 7.62 -14.96 -9.89
C VAL A 311 6.38 -15.85 -10.02
N ARG A 312 5.25 -15.33 -10.52
CA ARG A 312 4.04 -16.14 -10.79
C ARG A 312 4.32 -17.29 -11.74
N GLN A 313 5.03 -17.02 -12.84
CA GLN A 313 5.38 -18.06 -13.81
C GLN A 313 6.30 -19.11 -13.19
N ARG A 314 7.28 -18.68 -12.40
CA ARG A 314 8.21 -19.58 -11.72
C ARG A 314 7.52 -20.46 -10.67
N LEU A 315 6.66 -19.91 -9.82
CA LEU A 315 5.87 -20.69 -8.84
C LEU A 315 4.99 -21.74 -9.52
N ARG A 316 4.32 -21.38 -10.62
CA ARG A 316 3.54 -22.34 -11.41
C ARG A 316 4.41 -23.44 -12.02
N LEU A 317 5.64 -23.12 -12.43
CA LEU A 317 6.58 -24.11 -12.93
C LEU A 317 7.00 -25.08 -11.82
N LEU A 318 7.34 -24.56 -10.62
CA LEU A 318 7.66 -25.38 -9.44
C LEU A 318 6.50 -26.31 -9.09
N GLY A 319 5.26 -25.79 -9.01
CA GLY A 319 4.08 -26.61 -8.76
C GLY A 319 3.84 -27.69 -9.82
N LYS A 320 4.12 -27.40 -11.11
CA LYS A 320 4.06 -28.41 -12.19
C LYS A 320 5.15 -29.48 -12.06
N MET A 321 6.37 -29.10 -11.66
CA MET A 321 7.47 -30.05 -11.47
C MET A 321 7.14 -31.04 -10.35
N GLU A 322 6.60 -30.55 -9.24
CA GLU A 322 6.18 -31.41 -8.12
C GLU A 322 4.99 -32.30 -8.48
N ALA A 323 3.97 -31.76 -9.17
CA ALA A 323 2.84 -32.57 -9.63
C ALA A 323 3.30 -33.72 -10.55
N ARG A 324 4.27 -33.47 -11.43
CA ARG A 324 4.90 -34.51 -12.25
C ARG A 324 5.65 -35.54 -11.41
N GLY A 325 6.43 -35.09 -10.42
CA GLY A 325 7.14 -35.98 -9.49
C GLY A 325 6.21 -36.86 -8.68
N ALA A 326 5.03 -36.36 -8.31
CA ALA A 326 4.00 -37.09 -7.57
C ALA A 326 3.06 -37.93 -8.47
N GLY A 327 3.29 -37.98 -9.79
CA GLY A 327 2.45 -38.74 -10.73
C GLY A 327 1.06 -38.14 -10.99
N VAL A 328 0.83 -36.88 -10.62
CA VAL A 328 -0.45 -36.17 -10.80
C VAL A 328 -0.57 -35.64 -12.23
N ARG A 329 -1.69 -35.95 -12.90
CA ARG A 329 -1.95 -35.53 -14.30
C ARG A 329 -2.25 -34.03 -14.36
N ILE A 330 -1.40 -33.27 -15.05
CA ILE A 330 -1.58 -31.82 -15.31
C ILE A 330 -2.47 -31.66 -16.55
N THR A 331 -3.65 -31.05 -16.41
CA THR A 331 -4.50 -30.72 -17.56
C THR A 331 -4.17 -29.32 -18.10
N ASN A 332 -4.14 -29.18 -19.43
CA ASN A 332 -3.68 -27.98 -20.13
C ASN A 332 -4.65 -26.77 -20.08
N GLY A 333 -5.74 -26.86 -19.31
CA GLY A 333 -6.62 -25.73 -19.02
C GLY A 333 -6.52 -25.35 -17.56
N SER A 334 -5.58 -24.47 -17.19
CA SER A 334 -5.43 -23.91 -15.82
C SER A 334 -5.43 -24.92 -14.66
N GLY A 335 -5.23 -26.22 -14.91
CA GLY A 335 -5.70 -27.32 -14.06
C GLY A 335 -4.75 -27.79 -12.97
N ILE A 336 -4.01 -26.89 -12.34
CA ILE A 336 -3.93 -26.96 -10.89
C ILE A 336 -4.85 -25.82 -10.48
N SER A 337 -6.13 -26.10 -10.16
CA SER A 337 -6.87 -25.17 -9.29
C SER A 337 -5.89 -24.87 -8.15
N ASN A 338 -5.44 -23.63 -7.97
CA ASN A 338 -4.33 -23.28 -7.08
C ASN A 338 -4.52 -23.98 -5.72
N GLY A 339 -3.96 -25.17 -5.60
CA GLY A 339 -4.48 -26.22 -4.73
C GLY A 339 -3.28 -26.83 -4.06
N GLY A 340 -3.42 -27.15 -2.78
CA GLY A 340 -2.27 -27.30 -1.91
C GLY A 340 -1.55 -25.95 -1.72
N TRP A 341 -0.22 -25.97 -1.78
CA TRP A 341 0.58 -24.78 -1.46
C TRP A 341 0.51 -23.69 -2.53
N LEU A 342 0.26 -24.03 -3.80
CA LEU A 342 0.17 -23.07 -4.90
C LEU A 342 -1.07 -22.14 -4.78
N GLY A 343 -2.02 -22.51 -3.92
CA GLY A 343 -3.11 -21.65 -3.41
C GLY A 343 -2.66 -20.25 -3.02
N CYS A 344 -1.43 -20.12 -2.49
CA CYS A 344 -0.88 -18.85 -2.02
C CYS A 344 -0.86 -17.75 -3.10
N ILE A 345 -0.84 -18.08 -4.40
CA ILE A 345 -0.83 -17.06 -5.47
C ILE A 345 -2.10 -16.19 -5.45
N ASP A 346 -3.22 -16.77 -5.03
CA ASP A 346 -4.55 -16.15 -5.03
C ASP A 346 -5.07 -15.83 -3.62
N ASP A 347 -4.23 -16.03 -2.60
CA ASP A 347 -4.59 -15.93 -1.19
C ASP A 347 -3.66 -14.92 -0.50
N ASP A 348 -4.15 -13.69 -0.34
CA ASP A 348 -3.41 -12.60 0.27
C ASP A 348 -3.15 -12.80 1.77
N ALA A 349 -3.92 -13.66 2.46
CA ALA A 349 -3.66 -14.04 3.84
C ALA A 349 -2.48 -15.02 3.97
N ARG A 350 -2.10 -15.72 2.90
CA ARG A 350 -0.88 -16.56 2.87
C ARG A 350 0.30 -15.80 2.27
N LEU A 351 0.11 -15.17 1.12
CA LEU A 351 1.12 -14.38 0.42
C LEU A 351 0.55 -13.01 0.03
N SER A 352 0.93 -11.99 0.78
CA SER A 352 0.70 -10.59 0.39
C SER A 352 1.92 -10.07 -0.35
N VAL A 353 1.69 -9.33 -1.43
CA VAL A 353 2.74 -8.67 -2.19
C VAL A 353 2.57 -7.16 -2.18
N VAL A 354 3.69 -6.46 -2.02
CA VAL A 354 3.78 -5.02 -2.23
C VAL A 354 4.37 -4.77 -3.62
N TYR A 355 3.65 -4.05 -4.47
CA TYR A 355 4.08 -3.74 -5.83
C TYR A 355 3.69 -2.32 -6.21
N SER A 356 4.19 -1.82 -7.34
CA SER A 356 3.70 -0.54 -7.89
C SER A 356 3.09 -0.74 -9.27
N SER A 357 1.93 -0.14 -9.49
CA SER A 357 1.21 -0.14 -10.77
C SER A 357 1.75 0.91 -11.76
N GLU A 358 2.77 1.66 -11.37
CA GLU A 358 3.51 2.52 -12.27
C GLU A 358 4.24 1.67 -13.33
N LYS A 359 4.18 2.11 -14.59
CA LYS A 359 5.01 1.51 -15.62
C LYS A 359 6.47 1.87 -15.32
N VAL A 360 7.39 0.98 -15.65
CA VAL A 360 8.81 1.31 -15.60
C VAL A 360 9.08 2.47 -16.56
N VAL A 361 9.47 3.63 -16.01
CA VAL A 361 9.69 4.88 -16.75
C VAL A 361 11.15 5.06 -17.18
N ALA A 362 12.09 4.38 -16.50
CA ALA A 362 13.51 4.42 -16.80
C ALA A 362 14.03 3.10 -17.37
N GLY A 363 14.84 3.18 -18.43
CA GLY A 363 15.52 2.02 -19.00
C GLY A 363 16.70 1.53 -18.15
N LEU A 364 17.25 0.38 -18.55
CA LEU A 364 18.51 -0.13 -17.99
C LEU A 364 19.63 0.89 -18.19
N ALA A 365 20.47 1.10 -17.17
CA ALA A 365 21.68 1.91 -17.29
C ALA A 365 22.54 1.45 -18.49
N GLY A 366 23.26 2.39 -19.10
CA GLY A 366 24.18 2.10 -20.21
C GLY A 366 25.26 1.10 -19.81
N ILE A 367 25.81 0.39 -20.80
CA ILE A 367 26.95 -0.51 -20.61
C ILE A 367 28.22 0.34 -20.64
N THR A 368 29.10 0.16 -19.65
CA THR A 368 30.41 0.83 -19.62
C THR A 368 31.36 0.24 -20.67
N GLU A 369 32.41 0.96 -21.04
CA GLU A 369 33.42 0.48 -22.01
C GLU A 369 34.14 -0.78 -21.48
N GLU A 370 34.50 -0.77 -20.20
CA GLU A 370 35.08 -1.92 -19.48
C GLU A 370 34.18 -3.17 -19.52
N GLN A 371 32.86 -3.01 -19.33
CA GLN A 371 31.89 -4.12 -19.42
C GLN A 371 31.76 -4.68 -20.84
N ARG A 372 32.01 -3.85 -21.85
CA ARG A 372 31.97 -4.24 -23.26
C ARG A 372 33.20 -5.08 -23.62
N GLU A 373 34.37 -4.68 -23.14
CA GLU A 373 35.65 -5.33 -23.40
C GLU A 373 35.86 -6.60 -22.57
N GLY A 374 35.51 -6.57 -21.28
CA GLY A 374 35.70 -7.69 -20.35
C GLY A 374 34.62 -8.77 -20.44
N GLY A 375 33.58 -8.59 -21.27
CA GLY A 375 32.44 -9.50 -21.39
C GLY A 375 31.45 -9.40 -20.23
N MET A 376 30.20 -9.05 -20.53
CA MET A 376 29.16 -8.73 -19.53
C MET A 376 29.04 -9.76 -18.39
N ARG A 377 29.15 -11.06 -18.68
CA ARG A 377 28.97 -12.13 -17.68
C ARG A 377 29.96 -12.06 -16.51
N ASN A 378 31.12 -11.41 -16.69
CA ASN A 378 32.15 -11.29 -15.67
C ASN A 378 31.86 -10.20 -14.62
N PHE A 379 30.80 -9.41 -14.79
CA PHE A 379 30.46 -8.28 -13.92
C PHE A 379 29.16 -8.49 -13.11
N GLY A 380 28.56 -9.68 -13.17
CA GLY A 380 27.42 -10.04 -12.31
C GLY A 380 27.91 -10.43 -10.91
N ALA A 381 27.13 -10.15 -9.86
CA ALA A 381 27.46 -10.60 -8.51
C ALA A 381 27.35 -12.13 -8.36
N VAL A 382 26.50 -12.76 -9.17
CA VAL A 382 26.37 -14.21 -9.32
C VAL A 382 26.14 -14.57 -10.79
N ASP A 383 26.45 -15.81 -11.15
CA ASP A 383 26.25 -16.32 -12.51
C ASP A 383 24.78 -16.21 -12.94
N GLY A 384 24.55 -15.57 -14.08
CA GLY A 384 23.20 -15.32 -14.61
C GLY A 384 22.50 -14.08 -14.06
N MET A 385 23.10 -13.33 -13.13
CA MET A 385 22.56 -12.06 -12.66
C MET A 385 22.67 -10.97 -13.74
N ARG A 386 21.68 -10.08 -13.80
CA ARG A 386 21.70 -8.94 -14.71
C ARG A 386 22.84 -7.97 -14.36
N VAL A 387 23.67 -7.68 -15.34
CA VAL A 387 24.85 -6.79 -15.22
C VAL A 387 24.45 -5.31 -15.27
N ARG A 388 23.36 -5.01 -15.97
CA ARG A 388 22.82 -3.66 -16.10
C ARG A 388 21.82 -3.40 -14.98
N VAL A 389 21.93 -2.29 -14.28
CA VAL A 389 21.03 -1.92 -13.16
C VAL A 389 19.92 -1.00 -13.66
N LEU A 390 18.71 -1.14 -13.10
CA LEU A 390 17.59 -0.23 -13.35
C LEU A 390 17.79 0.90 -12.35
N PRO A 391 17.79 2.17 -12.77
CA PRO A 391 17.85 3.27 -11.83
C PRO A 391 16.77 3.13 -10.76
N VAL A 392 17.14 3.30 -9.49
CA VAL A 392 16.22 3.19 -8.36
C VAL A 392 16.25 4.50 -7.58
N LEU A 393 15.10 5.18 -7.51
CA LEU A 393 14.90 6.27 -6.57
C LEU A 393 14.66 5.66 -5.19
N GLY A 394 15.52 5.96 -4.21
CA GLY A 394 15.49 5.33 -2.89
C GLY A 394 14.17 5.45 -2.13
N THR A 395 13.36 6.46 -2.46
CA THR A 395 12.00 6.65 -1.92
C THR A 395 11.06 5.48 -2.23
N MET A 396 11.15 4.89 -3.42
CA MET A 396 10.30 3.75 -3.82
C MET A 396 10.55 2.49 -2.99
N PRO A 397 11.78 1.92 -2.93
CA PRO A 397 12.03 0.76 -2.10
C PRO A 397 11.87 1.07 -0.61
N ALA A 398 12.14 2.31 -0.16
CA ALA A 398 11.86 2.71 1.22
C ALA A 398 10.38 2.56 1.55
N ILE A 399 9.48 3.20 0.77
CA ILE A 399 8.02 3.14 1.01
C ILE A 399 7.48 1.72 0.89
N MET A 400 8.00 0.91 -0.04
CA MET A 400 7.63 -0.50 -0.11
C MET A 400 8.06 -1.28 1.13
N GLY A 401 9.26 -1.01 1.67
CA GLY A 401 9.73 -1.58 2.93
C GLY A 401 8.90 -1.14 4.14
N GLN A 402 8.49 0.14 4.18
CA GLN A 402 7.58 0.67 5.20
C GLN A 402 6.20 -0.02 5.12
N ALA A 403 5.67 -0.22 3.91
CA ALA A 403 4.40 -0.92 3.71
C ALA A 403 4.46 -2.39 4.18
N LEU A 404 5.56 -3.09 3.91
CA LEU A 404 5.79 -4.44 4.44
C LEU A 404 5.84 -4.46 5.97
N ALA A 405 6.53 -3.51 6.59
CA ALA A 405 6.55 -3.40 8.05
C ALA A 405 5.15 -3.11 8.62
N ALA A 406 4.37 -2.22 8.00
CA ALA A 406 3.01 -1.92 8.43
C ALA A 406 2.10 -3.17 8.37
N LEU A 407 2.18 -3.95 7.29
CA LEU A 407 1.46 -5.22 7.17
C LEU A 407 1.84 -6.19 8.28
N ALA A 408 3.14 -6.39 8.50
CA ALA A 408 3.64 -7.28 9.55
C ALA A 408 3.14 -6.84 10.93
N LEU A 409 3.25 -5.55 11.27
CA LEU A 409 2.82 -5.03 12.58
C LEU A 409 1.32 -5.15 12.80
N CYS A 410 0.51 -4.87 11.77
CA CYS A 410 -0.94 -5.05 11.86
C CYS A 410 -1.31 -6.52 12.07
N GLU A 411 -0.62 -7.44 11.39
CA GLU A 411 -0.87 -8.88 11.54
C GLU A 411 -0.41 -9.40 12.91
N LEU A 412 0.81 -9.06 13.33
CA LEU A 412 1.36 -9.41 14.65
C LEU A 412 0.55 -8.80 15.80
N GLY A 413 0.04 -7.58 15.62
CA GLY A 413 -0.82 -6.91 16.58
C GLY A 413 -2.27 -7.41 16.60
N GLY A 414 -2.63 -8.43 15.81
CA GLY A 414 -3.97 -9.01 15.78
C GLY A 414 -5.04 -8.10 15.14
N LYS A 415 -4.62 -7.11 14.35
CA LYS A 415 -5.51 -6.22 13.57
C LYS A 415 -5.07 -6.18 12.10
N PRO A 416 -5.05 -7.32 11.39
CA PRO A 416 -4.74 -7.34 9.98
C PRO A 416 -5.76 -6.48 9.22
N PHE A 417 -5.29 -5.71 8.24
CA PHE A 417 -6.16 -4.97 7.34
C PHE A 417 -6.13 -5.63 5.96
N THR A 418 -7.27 -5.61 5.27
CA THR A 418 -7.35 -6.05 3.88
C THR A 418 -7.05 -4.86 2.98
N PRO A 419 -5.95 -4.85 2.22
CA PRO A 419 -5.63 -3.74 1.36
C PRO A 419 -6.61 -3.61 0.19
N VAL A 420 -6.80 -2.38 -0.30
CA VAL A 420 -7.57 -2.10 -1.53
C VAL A 420 -6.71 -2.49 -2.73
N GLY A 421 -6.72 -3.77 -3.08
CA GLY A 421 -5.77 -4.39 -4.01
C GLY A 421 -6.04 -4.16 -5.51
N ALA A 422 -6.62 -3.02 -5.91
CA ALA A 422 -7.10 -2.86 -7.27
C ALA A 422 -6.49 -1.65 -8.01
N GLU A 423 -5.98 -1.94 -9.21
CA GLU A 423 -5.52 -0.96 -10.19
C GLU A 423 -6.71 -0.14 -10.71
N ARG A 424 -6.56 1.19 -10.79
CA ARG A 424 -7.55 2.04 -11.49
C ARG A 424 -7.85 1.49 -12.87
N VAL A 425 -9.13 1.23 -13.15
CA VAL A 425 -9.53 0.64 -14.43
C VAL A 425 -9.31 1.69 -15.51
N GLY A 426 -8.54 1.33 -16.55
CA GLY A 426 -8.27 2.23 -17.65
C GLY A 426 -9.56 2.79 -18.26
N ARG A 427 -9.59 4.09 -18.57
CA ARG A 427 -10.79 4.78 -19.12
C ARG A 427 -11.44 4.02 -20.28
N ASN A 428 -10.64 3.41 -21.15
CA ASN A 428 -11.14 2.62 -22.29
C ASN A 428 -11.89 1.34 -21.86
N VAL A 429 -11.45 0.69 -20.79
CA VAL A 429 -12.10 -0.52 -20.26
C VAL A 429 -13.42 -0.14 -19.59
N ARG A 430 -13.42 0.91 -18.75
CA ARG A 430 -14.64 1.47 -18.13
C ARG A 430 -15.68 1.84 -19.19
N HIS A 431 -15.23 2.59 -20.20
CA HIS A 431 -16.08 2.99 -21.33
C HIS A 431 -16.61 1.79 -22.10
N ARG A 432 -15.77 0.78 -22.38
CA ARG A 432 -16.21 -0.43 -23.09
C ARG A 432 -17.29 -1.18 -22.34
N LEU A 433 -17.12 -1.43 -21.04
CA LEU A 433 -18.13 -2.10 -20.22
C LEU A 433 -19.43 -1.30 -20.16
N TYR A 434 -19.34 0.02 -19.99
CA TYR A 434 -20.50 0.90 -20.02
C TYR A 434 -21.25 0.82 -21.37
N GLN A 435 -20.52 0.86 -22.50
CA GLN A 435 -21.13 0.72 -23.82
C GLN A 435 -21.76 -0.66 -24.04
N HIS A 436 -21.13 -1.74 -23.56
CA HIS A 436 -21.69 -3.08 -23.64
C HIS A 436 -23.00 -3.18 -22.84
N LEU A 437 -23.03 -2.65 -21.62
CA LEU A 437 -24.25 -2.55 -20.81
C LEU A 437 -25.33 -1.75 -21.56
N LYS A 438 -24.98 -0.61 -22.14
CA LYS A 438 -25.92 0.23 -22.91
C LYS A 438 -26.51 -0.49 -24.12
N VAL A 439 -25.68 -1.18 -24.90
CA VAL A 439 -26.15 -1.96 -26.05
C VAL A 439 -27.05 -3.11 -25.59
N ARG A 440 -26.69 -3.77 -24.50
CA ARG A 440 -27.48 -4.86 -23.91
C ARG A 440 -28.87 -4.39 -23.47
N GLU A 441 -28.92 -3.34 -22.65
CA GLU A 441 -30.18 -2.80 -22.12
C GLU A 441 -31.09 -2.29 -23.24
N ARG A 442 -30.53 -1.66 -24.28
CA ARG A 442 -31.29 -1.28 -25.47
C ARG A 442 -31.88 -2.49 -26.20
N ARG A 443 -31.10 -3.57 -26.39
CA ARG A 443 -31.61 -4.80 -27.02
C ARG A 443 -32.72 -5.44 -26.19
N LEU A 444 -32.60 -5.40 -24.87
CA LEU A 444 -33.63 -5.89 -23.96
C LEU A 444 -34.91 -5.06 -24.09
N GLU A 445 -34.78 -3.74 -24.10
CA GLU A 445 -35.89 -2.82 -24.36
C GLU A 445 -36.56 -3.09 -25.71
N ASP A 446 -35.80 -3.19 -26.80
CA ASP A 446 -36.33 -3.46 -28.14
C ASP A 446 -37.06 -4.81 -28.22
N ARG A 447 -36.54 -5.86 -27.56
CA ARG A 447 -37.17 -7.19 -27.49
C ARG A 447 -38.49 -7.19 -26.71
N LEU A 448 -38.59 -6.35 -25.69
CA LEU A 448 -39.72 -6.31 -24.76
C LEU A 448 -40.73 -5.21 -25.10
N ARG A 449 -40.42 -4.32 -26.04
CA ARG A 449 -41.33 -3.32 -26.57
C ARG A 449 -42.44 -4.05 -27.35
N PRO A 450 -43.73 -3.80 -27.05
CA PRO A 450 -44.80 -4.36 -27.86
C PRO A 450 -44.65 -3.84 -29.29
N THR A 451 -44.60 -4.73 -30.29
CA THR A 451 -44.83 -4.34 -31.69
C THR A 451 -46.25 -3.82 -31.79
N THR A 452 -46.41 -2.50 -31.76
CA THR A 452 -47.69 -1.84 -32.03
C THR A 452 -48.03 -2.03 -33.50
N THR A 453 -48.78 -3.09 -33.81
CA THR A 453 -49.71 -3.11 -34.94
C THR A 453 -51.12 -3.12 -34.39
N SER A 454 -51.67 -1.94 -34.14
CA SER A 454 -53.01 -1.52 -34.60
C SER A 454 -53.46 -0.22 -33.92
N SER A 455 -54.01 0.63 -34.78
CA SER A 455 -54.67 1.91 -34.54
C SER A 455 -55.68 1.93 -33.39
N SER A 456 -55.64 2.97 -32.55
CA SER A 456 -56.71 3.97 -32.49
C SER A 456 -56.39 5.08 -31.49
N SER A 457 -56.75 6.28 -31.91
CA SER A 457 -56.61 7.58 -31.26
C SER A 457 -57.30 7.68 -29.89
N SER A 458 -56.63 8.28 -28.90
CA SER A 458 -57.18 9.44 -28.18
C SER A 458 -56.10 10.14 -27.36
N SER A 459 -56.24 11.45 -27.35
CA SER A 459 -55.39 12.51 -26.80
C SER A 459 -55.18 12.47 -25.29
N SER A 460 -53.94 12.67 -24.84
CA SER A 460 -53.58 13.55 -23.71
C SER A 460 -52.06 13.80 -23.70
N ASP A 461 -51.66 14.95 -23.18
CA ASP A 461 -50.36 15.64 -23.26
C ASP A 461 -49.06 14.81 -23.21
N PRO A 462 -48.00 15.19 -23.97
CA PRO A 462 -46.67 14.59 -23.90
C PRO A 462 -45.81 15.25 -22.81
N ALA A 463 -46.28 15.27 -21.56
CA ALA A 463 -45.54 15.81 -20.43
C ALA A 463 -45.15 14.69 -19.44
N ILE A 464 -43.86 14.35 -19.47
CA ILE A 464 -43.09 13.57 -18.49
C ILE A 464 -43.46 12.06 -18.44
N ASP A 465 -43.04 11.33 -19.47
CA ASP A 465 -42.74 9.89 -19.33
C ASP A 465 -41.44 9.82 -18.50
N ASP A 466 -41.54 9.40 -17.25
CA ASP A 466 -40.41 9.31 -16.30
C ASP A 466 -39.35 8.25 -16.71
N GLY A 467 -39.59 7.55 -17.83
CA GLY A 467 -38.70 6.56 -18.41
C GLY A 467 -38.67 5.25 -17.61
N ASN A 468 -39.35 5.16 -16.46
CA ASN A 468 -39.43 3.97 -15.63
C ASN A 468 -40.60 3.10 -16.09
N ARG A 469 -40.38 2.23 -17.07
CA ARG A 469 -41.41 1.30 -17.54
C ARG A 469 -41.11 -0.10 -17.04
N THR A 470 -42.15 -0.85 -16.70
CA THR A 470 -42.06 -2.27 -16.35
C THR A 470 -43.01 -3.02 -17.27
N THR A 471 -42.56 -4.14 -17.84
CA THR A 471 -43.41 -4.98 -18.70
C THR A 471 -44.50 -5.67 -17.87
N GLU A 472 -45.51 -6.22 -18.54
CA GLU A 472 -46.56 -7.05 -17.90
C GLU A 472 -45.97 -8.25 -17.11
N ASN A 473 -44.80 -8.73 -17.53
CA ASN A 473 -44.07 -9.81 -16.85
C ASN A 473 -43.16 -9.31 -15.71
N GLY A 474 -43.29 -8.06 -15.29
CA GLY A 474 -42.52 -7.48 -14.18
C GLY A 474 -41.06 -7.15 -14.52
N THR A 475 -40.67 -7.11 -15.80
CA THR A 475 -39.29 -6.76 -16.20
C THR A 475 -39.13 -5.25 -16.33
N TYR A 476 -38.14 -4.66 -15.67
CA TYR A 476 -37.85 -3.25 -15.81
C TYR A 476 -37.24 -2.94 -17.18
N VAL A 477 -37.78 -1.92 -17.85
CA VAL A 477 -37.39 -1.40 -19.16
C VAL A 477 -37.36 0.12 -19.05
N GLY A 478 -36.19 0.66 -18.72
CA GLY A 478 -36.01 2.09 -18.50
C GLY A 478 -34.55 2.50 -18.59
N PRO A 479 -34.23 3.77 -18.29
CA PRO A 479 -32.86 4.28 -18.41
C PRO A 479 -31.89 3.52 -17.50
N ILE A 480 -30.62 3.52 -17.93
CA ILE A 480 -29.50 3.06 -17.11
C ILE A 480 -29.22 4.15 -16.06
N MET A 481 -29.17 3.75 -14.80
CA MET A 481 -29.06 4.65 -13.65
C MET A 481 -27.65 4.60 -13.04
N ILE A 482 -26.63 4.52 -13.91
CA ILE A 482 -25.21 4.59 -13.57
C ILE A 482 -24.44 5.36 -14.64
N ASP A 483 -23.31 5.92 -14.28
CA ASP A 483 -22.38 6.58 -15.18
C ASP A 483 -21.06 5.76 -15.38
N PRO A 484 -20.14 6.20 -16.26
CA PRO A 484 -18.88 5.48 -16.48
C PRO A 484 -17.92 5.42 -15.27
N ASP A 485 -18.04 6.32 -14.30
CA ASP A 485 -17.22 6.31 -13.07
C ASP A 485 -17.79 5.30 -12.06
N ASP A 486 -19.11 5.12 -12.01
CA ASP A 486 -19.76 4.03 -11.26
C ASP A 486 -19.28 2.65 -11.73
N VAL A 487 -18.97 2.50 -13.02
CA VAL A 487 -18.39 1.24 -13.56
C VAL A 487 -17.04 0.95 -12.93
N GLU A 488 -16.22 1.96 -12.63
CA GLU A 488 -14.98 1.75 -11.90
C GLU A 488 -15.24 1.20 -10.51
N TYR A 489 -16.13 1.84 -9.76
CA TYR A 489 -16.52 1.41 -8.43
C TYR A 489 -17.02 -0.04 -8.43
N LEU A 490 -17.93 -0.37 -9.35
CA LEU A 490 -18.45 -1.73 -9.50
C LEU A 490 -17.33 -2.74 -9.80
N MET A 491 -16.44 -2.43 -10.74
CA MET A 491 -15.39 -3.35 -11.13
C MET A 491 -14.30 -3.53 -10.09
N VAL A 492 -13.84 -2.42 -9.49
CA VAL A 492 -12.65 -2.34 -8.62
C VAL A 492 -13.04 -2.65 -7.19
N GLU A 493 -14.01 -1.92 -6.65
CA GLU A 493 -14.35 -1.94 -5.23
C GLU A 493 -15.34 -3.07 -4.91
N LEU A 494 -16.42 -3.17 -5.68
CA LEU A 494 -17.49 -4.12 -5.37
C LEU A 494 -17.13 -5.56 -5.81
N TRP A 495 -16.69 -5.71 -7.05
CA TRP A 495 -16.44 -7.02 -7.67
C TRP A 495 -14.97 -7.43 -7.71
N LYS A 496 -14.03 -6.53 -7.39
CA LYS A 496 -12.58 -6.81 -7.36
C LYS A 496 -12.06 -7.52 -8.62
N ASN A 497 -12.58 -7.14 -9.78
CA ASN A 497 -12.31 -7.72 -11.09
C ASN A 497 -12.56 -9.25 -11.17
N GLN A 498 -13.54 -9.74 -10.41
CA GLN A 498 -13.94 -11.15 -10.38
C GLN A 498 -15.37 -11.32 -10.88
N CYS A 499 -15.64 -12.47 -11.49
CA CYS A 499 -17.01 -12.90 -11.78
C CYS A 499 -17.78 -13.08 -10.46
N ALA A 500 -18.94 -12.44 -10.33
CA ALA A 500 -19.81 -12.51 -9.16
C ALA A 500 -20.23 -13.97 -8.82
N LEU A 501 -20.39 -14.79 -9.86
CA LEU A 501 -20.84 -16.18 -9.73
C LEU A 501 -19.68 -17.14 -9.46
N SER A 502 -18.67 -17.16 -10.34
CA SER A 502 -17.56 -18.13 -10.24
C SER A 502 -16.41 -17.69 -9.34
N GLY A 503 -16.31 -16.40 -8.99
CA GLY A 503 -15.15 -15.83 -8.29
C GLY A 503 -13.88 -15.73 -9.15
N GLU A 504 -13.91 -16.23 -10.39
CA GLU A 504 -12.76 -16.26 -11.27
C GLU A 504 -12.44 -14.87 -11.81
N ARG A 505 -11.15 -14.52 -11.80
CA ARG A 505 -10.62 -13.38 -12.58
C ARG A 505 -10.41 -13.81 -14.01
N LEU A 506 -11.33 -13.44 -14.89
CA LEU A 506 -11.26 -13.77 -16.30
C LEU A 506 -10.54 -12.67 -17.08
N GLY A 507 -9.66 -13.11 -17.97
CA GLY A 507 -8.55 -12.31 -18.48
C GLY A 507 -8.90 -11.05 -19.28
N THR A 508 -10.12 -10.88 -19.80
CA THR A 508 -10.49 -9.67 -20.58
C THR A 508 -11.98 -9.50 -20.90
N ALA A 509 -12.84 -10.49 -20.68
CA ALA A 509 -14.24 -10.46 -21.10
C ALA A 509 -15.18 -10.62 -19.90
N LEU A 510 -15.18 -9.63 -19.02
CA LEU A 510 -16.21 -9.45 -18.01
C LEU A 510 -17.19 -8.37 -18.48
N GLU A 511 -18.45 -8.54 -18.11
CA GLU A 511 -19.55 -7.67 -18.50
C GLU A 511 -20.49 -7.43 -17.32
N LEU A 512 -21.19 -6.29 -17.33
CA LEU A 512 -22.18 -5.96 -16.30
C LEU A 512 -23.55 -6.50 -16.68
N TYR A 513 -24.20 -7.14 -15.71
CA TYR A 513 -25.53 -7.75 -15.84
C TYR A 513 -26.40 -7.31 -14.67
N ARG A 514 -27.70 -7.13 -14.90
CA ARG A 514 -28.66 -6.95 -13.81
C ARG A 514 -28.82 -8.24 -13.04
N TRP A 515 -28.72 -8.16 -11.72
CA TRP A 515 -28.96 -9.27 -10.82
C TRP A 515 -30.44 -9.61 -10.70
N ASP A 516 -31.28 -8.57 -10.70
CA ASP A 516 -32.72 -8.66 -10.72
C ASP A 516 -33.26 -7.89 -11.92
N MET A 517 -33.90 -8.60 -12.84
CA MET A 517 -34.45 -8.03 -14.07
C MET A 517 -35.69 -7.16 -13.82
N SER A 518 -36.32 -7.27 -12.65
CA SER A 518 -37.44 -6.41 -12.23
C SER A 518 -37.00 -5.03 -11.70
N LYS A 519 -35.69 -4.81 -11.56
CA LYS A 519 -35.11 -3.59 -10.98
C LYS A 519 -34.27 -2.83 -12.00
N PRO A 520 -34.10 -1.51 -11.84
CA PRO A 520 -33.25 -0.71 -12.72
C PRO A 520 -31.78 -1.14 -12.71
N ALA A 521 -31.04 -0.73 -13.73
CA ALA A 521 -29.58 -0.91 -13.79
C ALA A 521 -28.88 0.12 -12.90
N THR A 522 -28.87 -0.14 -11.60
CA THR A 522 -28.25 0.67 -10.53
C THR A 522 -27.04 -0.05 -9.91
N PRO A 523 -26.16 0.64 -9.15
CA PRO A 523 -24.98 -0.02 -8.57
C PRO A 523 -25.33 -1.19 -7.64
N ASN A 524 -26.43 -1.09 -6.89
CA ASN A 524 -26.94 -2.15 -6.02
C ASN A 524 -27.71 -3.26 -6.75
N ASN A 525 -27.73 -3.27 -8.09
CA ASN A 525 -28.36 -4.32 -8.90
C ASN A 525 -27.46 -4.81 -10.03
N LEU A 526 -26.22 -4.34 -10.15
CA LEU A 526 -25.31 -4.74 -11.23
C LEU A 526 -24.21 -5.67 -10.75
N VAL A 527 -24.10 -6.81 -11.40
CA VAL A 527 -23.11 -7.86 -11.14
C VAL A 527 -22.14 -8.01 -12.30
N LEU A 528 -20.87 -8.22 -11.99
CA LEU A 528 -19.83 -8.48 -13.00
C LEU A 528 -19.81 -9.97 -13.33
N MET A 529 -20.01 -10.35 -14.59
CA MET A 529 -20.09 -11.75 -15.01
C MET A 529 -19.14 -12.07 -16.17
N SER A 530 -18.74 -13.34 -16.23
CA SER A 530 -18.12 -13.91 -17.43
C SER A 530 -19.12 -14.09 -18.55
N ALA A 531 -18.66 -14.11 -19.82
CA ALA A 531 -19.52 -14.48 -20.95
C ALA A 531 -20.25 -15.83 -20.75
N LYS A 532 -19.57 -16.83 -20.16
CA LYS A 532 -20.15 -18.16 -19.88
C LYS A 532 -21.23 -18.09 -18.79
N SER A 533 -20.97 -17.35 -17.72
CA SER A 533 -21.87 -17.15 -16.58
C SER A 533 -23.10 -16.34 -16.98
N ALA A 534 -22.87 -15.26 -17.72
CA ALA A 534 -23.88 -14.41 -18.32
C ALA A 534 -24.84 -15.22 -19.20
N LYS A 535 -24.32 -16.00 -20.16
CA LYS A 535 -25.15 -16.81 -21.05
C LYS A 535 -26.05 -17.77 -20.27
N LYS A 536 -25.50 -18.47 -19.28
CA LYS A 536 -26.28 -19.38 -18.42
C LYS A 536 -27.35 -18.61 -17.63
N PHE A 537 -27.00 -17.46 -17.08
CA PHE A 537 -27.92 -16.61 -16.32
C PHE A 537 -29.11 -16.15 -17.18
N GLU A 538 -28.87 -15.78 -18.43
CA GLU A 538 -29.92 -15.44 -19.39
C GLU A 538 -30.79 -16.62 -19.77
N GLU A 539 -30.19 -17.77 -20.10
CA GLU A 539 -30.93 -19.00 -20.43
C GLU A 539 -31.85 -19.42 -19.28
N ASP A 540 -31.38 -19.31 -18.03
CA ASP A 540 -32.19 -19.60 -16.85
C ASP A 540 -33.32 -18.57 -16.66
N TYR A 541 -33.06 -17.28 -16.92
CA TYR A 541 -34.10 -16.24 -16.88
C TYR A 541 -35.19 -16.47 -17.93
N GLU A 542 -34.82 -16.74 -19.18
CA GLU A 542 -35.77 -16.98 -20.27
C GLU A 542 -36.63 -18.22 -20.03
N ARG A 543 -36.06 -19.25 -19.37
CA ARG A 543 -36.76 -20.50 -19.08
C ARG A 543 -37.63 -20.44 -17.82
N LEU A 544 -37.17 -19.77 -16.77
CA LEU A 544 -37.76 -19.85 -15.43
C LEU A 544 -38.33 -18.52 -14.91
N GLY A 545 -38.12 -17.41 -15.62
CA GLY A 545 -38.48 -16.07 -15.18
C GLY A 545 -37.51 -15.48 -14.14
N ASP A 546 -36.52 -16.25 -13.68
CA ASP A 546 -35.49 -15.79 -12.74
C ASP A 546 -34.15 -16.47 -13.01
N GLY A 547 -33.17 -15.71 -13.51
CA GLY A 547 -31.80 -16.19 -13.77
C GLY A 547 -31.05 -16.62 -12.50
N ARG A 548 -31.57 -16.28 -11.31
CA ARG A 548 -30.99 -16.65 -10.03
C ARG A 548 -31.33 -18.09 -9.65
N TYR A 549 -32.40 -18.69 -10.15
CA TYR A 549 -32.98 -19.94 -9.63
C TYR A 549 -31.96 -21.10 -9.54
N GLY A 550 -31.09 -21.25 -10.54
CA GLY A 550 -30.08 -22.33 -10.61
C GLY A 550 -28.72 -22.02 -9.94
N ILE A 551 -28.61 -20.93 -9.19
CA ILE A 551 -27.37 -20.51 -8.51
C ILE A 551 -27.33 -21.06 -7.10
N ASP A 552 -26.17 -21.57 -6.69
CA ASP A 552 -25.90 -22.02 -5.32
C ASP A 552 -26.25 -20.94 -4.27
N ASP A 553 -26.92 -21.34 -3.20
CA ASP A 553 -27.44 -20.41 -2.18
C ASP A 553 -26.34 -19.65 -1.44
N ALA A 554 -25.14 -20.23 -1.27
CA ALA A 554 -24.02 -19.50 -0.67
C ALA A 554 -23.49 -18.41 -1.61
N VAL A 555 -23.47 -18.71 -2.92
CA VAL A 555 -23.11 -17.71 -3.95
C VAL A 555 -24.15 -16.60 -4.00
N ARG A 556 -25.44 -16.95 -4.02
CA ARG A 556 -26.56 -15.99 -4.03
C ARG A 556 -26.47 -15.02 -2.83
N ARG A 557 -26.36 -15.56 -1.61
CA ARG A 557 -26.21 -14.75 -0.39
C ARG A 557 -25.00 -13.82 -0.43
N ARG A 558 -23.86 -14.28 -0.96
CA ARG A 558 -22.65 -13.45 -1.09
C ARG A 558 -22.85 -12.30 -2.08
N VAL A 559 -23.50 -12.56 -3.22
CA VAL A 559 -23.80 -11.54 -4.23
C VAL A 559 -24.75 -10.50 -3.65
N GLU A 560 -25.85 -10.93 -3.02
CA GLU A 560 -26.83 -10.03 -2.41
C GLU A 560 -26.25 -9.21 -1.26
N ALA A 561 -25.39 -9.81 -0.42
CA ALA A 561 -24.71 -9.09 0.64
C ALA A 561 -23.82 -7.96 0.08
N ARG A 562 -23.06 -8.22 -0.99
CA ARG A 562 -22.25 -7.19 -1.66
C ARG A 562 -23.11 -6.10 -2.28
N LEU A 563 -24.15 -6.45 -3.01
CA LEU A 563 -25.06 -5.48 -3.63
C LEU A 563 -25.72 -4.56 -2.58
N LYS A 564 -26.04 -5.08 -1.39
CA LYS A 564 -26.54 -4.27 -0.26
C LYS A 564 -25.52 -3.24 0.23
N MET A 565 -24.22 -3.50 0.10
CA MET A 565 -23.16 -2.53 0.48
C MET A 565 -23.12 -1.30 -0.43
N CYS A 566 -23.71 -1.36 -1.63
CA CYS A 566 -23.80 -0.20 -2.53
C CYS A 566 -24.85 0.83 -2.09
N VAL A 567 -25.71 0.48 -1.12
CA VAL A 567 -26.67 1.40 -0.53
C VAL A 567 -25.95 2.21 0.54
N LEU A 568 -25.26 3.27 0.13
CA LEU A 568 -25.26 4.47 0.97
C LEU A 568 -26.64 5.09 0.74
N GLY A 569 -27.49 5.04 1.76
CA GLY A 569 -28.80 5.68 1.72
C GLY A 569 -28.61 7.14 1.34
N ALA A 570 -29.11 7.54 0.18
CA ALA A 570 -29.23 8.96 -0.17
C ALA A 570 -30.14 9.71 0.83
N GLU A 571 -30.86 8.98 1.69
CA GLU A 571 -31.65 9.49 2.81
C GLU A 571 -30.82 9.78 4.08
N ASP A 572 -29.59 9.28 4.20
CA ASP A 572 -28.73 9.47 5.38
C ASP A 572 -27.64 10.55 5.18
N VAL A 573 -27.67 11.30 4.07
CA VAL A 573 -26.63 12.30 3.71
C VAL A 573 -27.20 13.69 3.38
N TYR A 574 -28.41 14.02 3.84
CA TYR A 574 -28.93 15.39 3.79
C TYR A 574 -29.37 15.92 5.15
#